data_AF-A0A936DGX1-F1
#
_entry.id   AF-A0A936DGX1-F1
#
_cell.length_a   1.000
_cell.length_b   1.000
_cell.length_c   1.000
_cell.angle_alpha   90.00
_cell.angle_beta   90.00
_cell.angle_gamma   90.00
#
_symmetry.space_group_name_H-M   'P 1'
#
loop_
_entity.id
_entity.type
_entity.pdbx_description
1 polymer ?
#
loop_
_entity_poly.entity_id
_entity_poly.type
_entity_poly.pdbx_seq_one_letter_code
_entity_poly.pdbx_strand_id
1 'polypeptide(L)'
;MNLPALACSTDGAQAPDGTGGTGGEASTSAGVGDSSGESGAPAPTAVGRCEYVSPFTQGAECREYIGAGWTEADVTGACDTLGGTATLAAGCSRDGSLGECVLDAGGDQVTRIVVYGDDPGTCADQKTGCEVFGGGAWEPAAICDDGGDSGEPPPPGSVFEQPTRSCVEPLAGEPPGLSEGGQVCTWWMISGATEPGRRFVDYGSCDTVLTQRPYYPAPPAAGFDAVDPRLDDPAYVDEVAWVRGEIEASACVCCHSDVAPQGASIWTIDAPDNWVNSFSPTGLAFAGGIIDSTAFGAYLPEQNNGFHRDTTGLPTTDPARLRAFFVDELAHRGLTPADFADAPPVGGPLVDQLEYVPGPCTAGEGVAADGTVTWTGGDARYVYVLEADARSPTVPPNLDIPDGTLWRIDVPSDGQPLRSTEVQYGITPAGTTRRVPEDGAPASLVAGRSYYLYAARDVLQPVTRCVFTF
;
A
#
# COMPACT_ATOMS: atom_id res chain seq x y z
N MET A 1 10.11 15.54 0.37
CA MET A 1 9.13 15.29 -0.72
C MET A 1 8.14 14.26 -0.21
N ASN A 2 6.90 14.27 -0.70
CA ASN A 2 5.90 13.31 -0.25
C ASN A 2 6.28 11.92 -0.77
N LEU A 3 6.44 10.97 0.14
CA LEU A 3 6.84 9.60 -0.15
C LEU A 3 5.88 8.91 -1.14
N PRO A 4 6.37 7.92 -1.91
CA PRO A 4 5.56 7.19 -2.87
C PRO A 4 4.47 6.37 -2.17
N ALA A 5 3.28 6.43 -2.78
CA ALA A 5 2.03 6.07 -2.14
C ALA A 5 1.27 5.00 -2.93
N LEU A 6 1.01 3.85 -2.31
CA LEU A 6 -0.24 3.14 -2.61
C LEU A 6 -1.36 4.01 -2.09
N ALA A 7 -2.09 4.61 -3.02
CA ALA A 7 -3.42 5.09 -2.73
C ALA A 7 -4.27 3.94 -2.14
N CYS A 8 -5.48 4.29 -1.72
CA CYS A 8 -6.60 3.33 -1.59
C CYS A 8 -6.99 2.74 -2.96
N SER A 9 -6.00 2.41 -3.80
CA SER A 9 -6.10 1.96 -5.17
C SER A 9 -6.64 0.55 -5.23
N THR A 10 -7.72 0.40 -5.98
CA THR A 10 -8.30 -0.89 -6.38
C THR A 10 -7.77 -1.34 -7.74
N ASP A 11 -6.91 -0.57 -8.40
CA ASP A 11 -6.37 -0.89 -9.72
C ASP A 11 -5.08 -1.71 -9.58
N GLY A 12 -5.24 -2.93 -9.06
CA GLY A 12 -4.30 -4.02 -9.28
C GLY A 12 -4.76 -4.84 -10.49
N ALA A 13 -3.97 -4.78 -11.56
CA ALA A 13 -4.04 -5.63 -12.77
C ALA A 13 -5.17 -5.32 -13.78
N GLN A 14 -4.83 -4.53 -14.80
CA GLN A 14 -5.20 -4.87 -16.19
C GLN A 14 -3.97 -5.42 -16.90
N ALA A 15 -3.90 -6.73 -17.06
CA ALA A 15 -3.12 -7.37 -18.11
C ALA A 15 -4.07 -7.73 -19.27
N PRO A 16 -3.64 -7.63 -20.55
CA PRO A 16 -4.50 -7.91 -21.68
C PRO A 16 -4.70 -9.41 -21.92
N ASP A 17 -5.88 -9.74 -22.44
CA ASP A 17 -6.29 -11.06 -22.92
C ASP A 17 -5.22 -11.76 -23.78
N GLY A 18 -4.70 -12.88 -23.28
CA GLY A 18 -3.81 -13.78 -24.01
C GLY A 18 -4.48 -15.11 -24.29
N THR A 19 -5.05 -15.26 -25.49
CA THR A 19 -5.63 -16.51 -26.01
C THR A 19 -4.60 -17.65 -26.06
N GLY A 20 -5.01 -18.81 -25.55
CA GLY A 20 -4.16 -20.00 -25.41
C GLY A 20 -3.64 -20.63 -26.72
N GLY A 21 -2.47 -21.27 -26.59
CA GLY A 21 -1.87 -22.14 -27.60
C GLY A 21 -1.21 -23.35 -26.94
N THR A 22 -1.71 -24.53 -27.27
CA THR A 22 -1.32 -25.84 -26.73
C THR A 22 -0.07 -26.43 -27.39
N GLY A 23 0.82 -27.01 -26.57
CA GLY A 23 1.38 -28.36 -26.77
C GLY A 23 2.78 -28.52 -27.36
N GLY A 24 3.60 -29.37 -26.71
CA GLY A 24 4.70 -30.11 -27.34
C GLY A 24 5.92 -30.42 -26.47
N GLU A 25 5.94 -31.60 -25.84
CA GLU A 25 7.11 -32.18 -25.16
C GLU A 25 8.24 -32.56 -26.13
N ALA A 26 9.51 -32.42 -25.71
CA ALA A 26 10.54 -33.47 -25.84
C ALA A 26 11.85 -33.09 -25.12
N SER A 27 12.35 -34.05 -24.34
CA SER A 27 13.61 -34.05 -23.59
C SER A 27 14.81 -34.40 -24.49
N THR A 28 16.00 -33.82 -24.25
CA THR A 28 17.29 -34.55 -24.26
C THR A 28 18.43 -33.73 -23.63
N SER A 29 19.41 -34.46 -23.11
CA SER A 29 20.48 -34.07 -22.20
C SER A 29 21.80 -33.62 -22.85
N ALA A 30 22.55 -32.84 -22.06
CA ALA A 30 24.01 -32.81 -21.90
C ALA A 30 24.90 -32.09 -22.94
N GLY A 31 25.69 -31.14 -22.42
CA GLY A 31 26.87 -30.58 -23.07
C GLY A 31 27.50 -29.43 -22.27
N VAL A 32 28.47 -29.74 -21.42
CA VAL A 32 29.36 -28.75 -20.78
C VAL A 32 30.25 -28.15 -21.87
N GLY A 33 30.21 -26.83 -22.02
CA GLY A 33 31.07 -26.07 -22.94
C GLY A 33 31.25 -24.65 -22.44
N ASP A 34 32.40 -24.40 -21.83
CA ASP A 34 32.93 -23.08 -21.49
C ASP A 34 33.17 -22.28 -22.77
N SER A 35 32.48 -21.16 -22.93
CA SER A 35 32.62 -20.23 -24.05
C SER A 35 32.28 -18.81 -23.59
N SER A 36 33.30 -18.14 -23.06
CA SER A 36 33.36 -16.69 -22.90
C SER A 36 33.30 -16.05 -24.30
N GLY A 37 32.11 -15.58 -24.67
CA GLY A 37 31.83 -14.93 -25.94
C GLY A 37 30.66 -13.97 -25.79
N GLU A 38 30.90 -12.87 -25.09
CA GLU A 38 29.97 -11.74 -24.94
C GLU A 38 29.83 -11.04 -26.30
N SER A 39 29.05 -11.67 -27.17
CA SER A 39 28.50 -11.04 -28.37
C SER A 39 27.25 -10.31 -27.91
N GLY A 40 27.45 -9.09 -27.38
CA GLY A 40 26.36 -8.23 -26.95
C GLY A 40 25.38 -8.03 -28.10
N ALA A 41 24.23 -8.69 -28.01
CA ALA A 41 23.09 -8.37 -28.83
C ALA A 41 22.83 -6.86 -28.67
N PRO A 42 22.56 -6.12 -29.76
CA PRO A 42 22.24 -4.70 -29.65
C PRO A 42 21.08 -4.54 -28.67
N ALA A 43 21.21 -3.59 -27.75
CA ALA A 43 20.17 -3.30 -26.78
C ALA A 43 18.82 -3.12 -27.53
N PRO A 44 17.74 -3.76 -27.06
CA PRO A 44 16.45 -3.66 -27.73
C PRO A 44 16.05 -2.19 -27.87
N THR A 45 15.61 -1.81 -29.07
CA THR A 45 15.22 -0.42 -29.37
C THR A 45 13.83 -0.17 -28.82
N ALA A 46 13.62 1.00 -28.20
CA ALA A 46 12.30 1.38 -27.70
C ALA A 46 11.29 1.50 -28.86
N VAL A 47 10.10 0.90 -28.68
CA VAL A 47 8.95 1.05 -29.58
C VAL A 47 8.40 2.47 -29.51
N GLY A 48 8.48 3.09 -28.33
CA GLY A 48 8.21 4.50 -28.11
C GLY A 48 8.40 4.89 -26.66
N ARG A 49 8.11 6.16 -26.36
CA ARG A 49 8.11 6.73 -25.01
C ARG A 49 6.88 7.57 -24.76
N CYS A 50 6.58 7.77 -23.48
CA CYS A 50 5.57 8.67 -22.98
C CYS A 50 6.21 9.65 -22.00
N GLU A 51 6.13 10.95 -22.28
CA GLU A 51 6.51 12.00 -21.32
C GLU A 51 5.26 12.44 -20.57
N TYR A 52 5.30 12.40 -19.24
CA TYR A 52 4.16 12.73 -18.39
C TYR A 52 4.63 13.36 -17.08
N VAL A 53 3.69 14.02 -16.38
CA VAL A 53 3.90 14.39 -14.98
C VAL A 53 3.34 13.26 -14.16
N SER A 54 4.21 12.61 -13.40
CA SER A 54 3.83 11.49 -12.58
C SER A 54 2.84 11.94 -11.52
N PRO A 55 1.68 11.28 -11.41
CA PRO A 55 0.78 11.55 -10.30
C PRO A 55 1.49 11.30 -8.96
N PHE A 56 2.37 10.30 -8.90
CA PHE A 56 3.02 9.85 -7.67
C PHE A 56 4.11 10.80 -7.20
N THR A 57 5.07 11.11 -8.07
CA THR A 57 6.21 11.94 -7.71
C THR A 57 5.93 13.44 -7.86
N GLN A 58 4.83 13.79 -8.54
CA GLN A 58 4.53 15.14 -9.04
C GLN A 58 5.63 15.72 -9.94
N GLY A 59 6.61 14.89 -10.32
CA GLY A 59 7.75 15.23 -11.14
C GLY A 59 7.54 14.83 -12.58
N ALA A 60 8.36 15.40 -13.47
CA ALA A 60 8.45 14.93 -14.84
C ALA A 60 9.07 13.52 -14.85
N GLU A 61 8.41 12.60 -15.52
CA GLU A 61 8.90 11.25 -15.78
C GLU A 61 8.80 10.96 -17.28
N CYS A 62 9.58 9.98 -17.72
CA CYS A 62 9.45 9.43 -19.05
C CYS A 62 9.40 7.92 -18.98
N ARG A 63 8.33 7.32 -19.52
CA ARG A 63 8.18 5.88 -19.63
C ARG A 63 8.52 5.43 -21.04
N GLU A 64 9.51 4.58 -21.21
CA GLU A 64 9.83 3.93 -22.48
C GLU A 64 9.37 2.48 -22.51
N TYR A 65 8.89 2.08 -23.68
CA TYR A 65 8.32 0.76 -23.95
C TYR A 65 9.28 -0.01 -24.85
N ILE A 66 9.81 -1.11 -24.35
CA ILE A 66 10.94 -1.84 -24.94
C ILE A 66 10.54 -3.30 -25.16
N GLY A 67 10.87 -3.82 -26.34
CA GLY A 67 10.63 -5.23 -26.69
C GLY A 67 9.54 -5.41 -27.74
N ALA A 68 9.53 -6.60 -28.34
CA ALA A 68 8.69 -6.90 -29.49
C ALA A 68 7.21 -7.13 -29.14
N GLY A 69 6.89 -7.27 -27.85
CA GLY A 69 5.52 -7.40 -27.38
C GLY A 69 4.76 -6.07 -27.35
N TRP A 70 5.44 -4.92 -27.41
CA TRP A 70 4.79 -3.62 -27.49
C TRP A 70 4.46 -3.25 -28.94
N THR A 71 3.24 -2.79 -29.19
CA THR A 71 2.86 -2.16 -30.46
C THR A 71 2.77 -0.64 -30.31
N GLU A 72 2.82 0.10 -31.43
CA GLU A 72 2.63 1.55 -31.42
C GLU A 72 1.27 1.96 -30.82
N ALA A 73 0.22 1.16 -31.05
CA ALA A 73 -1.11 1.38 -30.50
C ALA A 73 -1.13 1.21 -28.97
N ASP A 74 -0.42 0.21 -28.46
CA ASP A 74 -0.29 -0.02 -27.00
C ASP A 74 0.44 1.14 -26.34
N VAL A 75 1.53 1.63 -26.95
CA VAL A 75 2.30 2.77 -26.45
C VAL A 75 1.43 4.02 -26.36
N THR A 76 0.65 4.32 -27.41
CA THR A 76 -0.25 5.47 -27.41
C THR A 76 -1.35 5.31 -26.35
N GLY A 77 -2.04 4.18 -26.31
CA GLY A 77 -3.11 3.94 -25.33
C GLY A 77 -2.63 4.00 -23.87
N ALA A 78 -1.46 3.40 -23.59
CA ALA A 78 -0.84 3.47 -22.28
C ALA A 78 -0.43 4.91 -21.91
N CYS A 79 0.07 5.68 -22.87
CA CYS A 79 0.45 7.07 -22.64
C CYS A 79 -0.76 8.00 -22.41
N ASP A 80 -1.84 7.79 -23.15
CA ASP A 80 -3.09 8.56 -22.99
C ASP A 80 -3.68 8.34 -21.59
N THR A 81 -3.57 7.13 -21.05
CA THR A 81 -3.99 6.80 -19.68
C THR A 81 -3.20 7.56 -18.62
N LEU A 82 -1.94 7.87 -18.90
CA LEU A 82 -1.08 8.69 -18.03
C LEU A 82 -1.31 10.20 -18.23
N GLY A 83 -2.16 10.61 -19.17
CA GLY A 83 -2.30 12.00 -19.59
C GLY A 83 -1.00 12.57 -20.19
N GLY A 84 -0.16 11.70 -20.76
CA GLY A 84 1.16 12.06 -21.27
C GLY A 84 1.18 12.40 -22.76
N THR A 85 2.39 12.60 -23.28
CA THR A 85 2.66 12.80 -24.71
C THR A 85 3.50 11.64 -25.26
N ALA A 86 2.92 10.85 -26.16
CA ALA A 86 3.60 9.72 -26.79
C ALA A 86 4.53 10.17 -27.92
N THR A 87 5.72 9.57 -28.00
CA THR A 87 6.64 9.70 -29.13
C THR A 87 7.12 8.31 -29.54
N LEU A 88 6.72 7.87 -30.74
CA LEU A 88 7.06 6.55 -31.28
C LEU A 88 8.52 6.50 -31.75
N ALA A 89 9.10 5.29 -31.75
CA ALA A 89 10.48 5.01 -32.15
C ALA A 89 11.54 5.89 -31.44
N ALA A 90 11.25 6.28 -30.19
CA ALA A 90 12.14 7.08 -29.35
C ALA A 90 12.19 6.52 -27.93
N GLY A 91 13.38 6.49 -27.34
CA GLY A 91 13.59 6.20 -25.91
C GLY A 91 13.67 7.50 -25.09
N CYS A 92 13.61 7.37 -23.77
CA CYS A 92 13.70 8.51 -22.85
C CYS A 92 15.10 9.13 -22.83
N SER A 93 15.21 10.43 -22.49
CA SER A 93 16.51 11.02 -22.19
C SER A 93 17.00 10.49 -20.85
N ARG A 94 18.32 10.41 -20.65
CA ARG A 94 18.93 10.12 -19.33
C ARG A 94 19.52 11.36 -18.68
N ASP A 95 19.60 12.45 -19.44
CA ASP A 95 20.16 13.70 -18.96
C ASP A 95 19.29 14.25 -17.83
N GLY A 96 19.92 14.51 -16.66
CA GLY A 96 19.21 15.00 -15.48
C GLY A 96 18.31 13.98 -14.81
N SER A 97 18.60 12.67 -14.96
CA SER A 97 17.88 11.62 -14.25
C SER A 97 18.47 11.35 -12.87
N LEU A 98 17.58 11.01 -11.93
CA LEU A 98 17.91 10.43 -10.62
C LEU A 98 18.19 8.92 -10.76
N GLY A 99 17.52 8.27 -11.71
CA GLY A 99 17.68 6.86 -12.01
C GLY A 99 16.55 6.34 -12.88
N GLU A 100 16.51 5.02 -13.04
CA GLU A 100 15.56 4.31 -13.87
C GLU A 100 14.86 3.22 -13.06
N CYS A 101 13.55 3.08 -13.24
CA CYS A 101 12.80 1.95 -12.76
C CYS A 101 12.48 1.00 -13.90
N VAL A 102 12.99 -0.23 -13.84
CA VAL A 102 12.80 -1.25 -14.88
C VAL A 102 11.74 -2.25 -14.42
N LEU A 103 10.59 -2.23 -15.09
CA LEU A 103 9.49 -3.18 -14.90
C LEU A 103 9.61 -4.33 -15.90
N ASP A 104 9.27 -5.55 -15.47
CA ASP A 104 9.26 -6.77 -16.29
C ASP A 104 10.60 -7.07 -16.97
N ALA A 105 11.71 -6.82 -16.25
CA ALA A 105 13.06 -7.08 -16.74
C ALA A 105 13.19 -8.54 -17.25
N GLY A 106 13.47 -8.69 -18.54
CA GLY A 106 13.64 -10.00 -19.20
C GLY A 106 12.41 -10.54 -19.95
N GLY A 107 11.28 -9.83 -19.91
CA GLY A 107 10.12 -10.11 -20.77
C GLY A 107 10.21 -9.47 -22.16
N ASP A 108 9.22 -9.76 -23.01
CA ASP A 108 9.07 -9.13 -24.35
C ASP A 108 8.36 -7.76 -24.30
N GLN A 109 7.86 -7.36 -23.11
CA GLN A 109 7.19 -6.09 -22.84
C GLN A 109 7.84 -5.36 -21.66
N VAL A 110 9.13 -5.05 -21.76
CA VAL A 110 9.82 -4.28 -20.72
C VAL A 110 9.30 -2.84 -20.72
N THR A 111 9.00 -2.32 -19.54
CA THR A 111 8.71 -0.89 -19.34
C THR A 111 9.80 -0.30 -18.49
N ARG A 112 10.41 0.81 -18.94
CA ARG A 112 11.38 1.53 -18.12
C ARG A 112 10.92 2.95 -17.87
N ILE A 113 10.90 3.37 -16.62
CA ILE A 113 10.53 4.71 -16.20
C ILE A 113 11.80 5.45 -15.82
N VAL A 114 12.17 6.48 -16.58
CA VAL A 114 13.24 7.41 -16.22
C VAL A 114 12.67 8.50 -15.33
N VAL A 115 13.21 8.61 -14.12
CA VAL A 115 12.81 9.63 -13.15
C VAL A 115 13.77 10.79 -13.23
N TYR A 116 13.27 11.98 -13.58
CA TYR A 116 14.09 13.19 -13.68
C TYR A 116 14.14 13.95 -12.35
N GLY A 117 15.27 14.58 -12.08
CA GLY A 117 15.48 15.39 -10.88
C GLY A 117 16.96 15.65 -10.59
N ASP A 118 17.20 16.62 -9.71
CA ASP A 118 18.54 17.08 -9.31
C ASP A 118 18.74 17.07 -7.78
N ASP A 119 17.78 16.54 -7.02
CA ASP A 119 17.85 16.43 -5.57
C ASP A 119 18.23 15.00 -5.12
N PRO A 120 19.48 14.76 -4.67
CA PRO A 120 19.91 13.46 -4.18
C PRO A 120 19.15 13.02 -2.92
N GLY A 121 18.51 13.93 -2.19
CA GLY A 121 17.67 13.62 -1.03
C GLY A 121 16.42 12.78 -1.36
N THR A 122 16.11 12.63 -2.65
CA THR A 122 14.92 11.90 -3.13
C THR A 122 15.22 10.51 -3.65
N CYS A 123 16.49 10.13 -3.77
CA CYS A 123 16.90 8.87 -4.37
C CYS A 123 16.30 7.64 -3.65
N ALA A 124 16.27 7.67 -2.32
CA ALA A 124 15.68 6.60 -1.52
C ALA A 124 14.17 6.45 -1.78
N ASP A 125 13.48 7.57 -1.97
CA ASP A 125 12.05 7.60 -2.28
C ASP A 125 11.81 7.04 -3.67
N GLN A 126 12.57 7.45 -4.68
CA GLN A 126 12.41 6.94 -6.05
C GLN A 126 12.72 5.45 -6.16
N LYS A 127 13.77 5.00 -5.46
CA LYS A 127 14.08 3.57 -5.33
C LYS A 127 12.92 2.81 -4.71
N THR A 128 12.36 3.30 -3.61
CA THR A 128 11.20 2.68 -2.95
C THR A 128 9.98 2.68 -3.86
N GLY A 129 9.74 3.81 -4.55
CA GLY A 129 8.75 3.97 -5.62
C GLY A 129 8.83 2.84 -6.64
N CYS A 130 10.03 2.57 -7.12
CA CYS A 130 10.27 1.53 -8.10
C CYS A 130 10.11 0.12 -7.55
N GLU A 131 10.86 -0.21 -6.50
CA GLU A 131 11.03 -1.60 -6.04
C GLU A 131 9.83 -2.09 -5.24
N VAL A 132 9.20 -1.21 -4.46
CA VAL A 132 8.05 -1.59 -3.62
C VAL A 132 6.74 -1.39 -4.37
N PHE A 133 6.56 -0.25 -5.04
CA PHE A 133 5.26 0.09 -5.61
C PHE A 133 5.13 -0.22 -7.09
N GLY A 134 6.20 -0.01 -7.86
CA GLY A 134 6.26 -0.38 -9.27
C GLY A 134 6.49 -1.87 -9.50
N GLY A 135 7.02 -2.60 -8.50
CA GLY A 135 7.47 -3.98 -8.67
C GLY A 135 8.69 -4.13 -9.59
N GLY A 136 9.43 -3.04 -9.81
CA GLY A 136 10.57 -2.96 -10.70
C GLY A 136 11.93 -3.16 -10.03
N ALA A 137 12.98 -3.12 -10.84
CA ALA A 137 14.35 -2.97 -10.38
C ALA A 137 14.79 -1.50 -10.52
N TRP A 138 15.31 -0.91 -9.45
CA TRP A 138 15.86 0.44 -9.47
C TRP A 138 17.32 0.44 -9.94
N GLU A 139 17.60 1.20 -10.99
CA GLU A 139 18.93 1.45 -11.55
C GLU A 139 19.31 2.92 -11.28
N PRO A 140 20.11 3.23 -10.23
CA PRO A 140 20.43 4.62 -9.88
C PRO A 140 21.29 5.29 -10.93
N ALA A 141 21.05 6.58 -11.18
CA ALA A 141 22.00 7.43 -11.88
C ALA A 141 23.12 7.88 -10.93
N ALA A 142 24.16 8.53 -11.46
CA ALA A 142 25.33 8.95 -10.68
C ALA A 142 25.00 9.82 -9.45
N ILE A 143 23.92 10.61 -9.51
CA ILE A 143 23.45 11.43 -8.38
C ILE A 143 22.87 10.60 -7.22
N CYS A 144 22.46 9.35 -7.50
CA CYS A 144 21.85 8.42 -6.55
C CYS A 144 22.71 7.16 -6.27
N ASP A 145 23.87 7.03 -6.90
CA ASP A 145 24.75 5.85 -6.79
C ASP A 145 25.39 5.72 -5.39
N ASP A 146 25.49 6.82 -4.66
CA ASP A 146 26.14 6.89 -3.34
C ASP A 146 25.25 6.39 -2.18
N GLY A 147 24.11 5.77 -2.49
CA GLY A 147 23.23 5.15 -1.49
C GLY A 147 22.69 6.16 -0.48
N GLY A 148 22.24 7.32 -0.97
CA GLY A 148 21.78 8.48 -0.19
C GLY A 148 20.73 8.14 0.87
N ASP A 149 21.21 7.68 2.02
CA ASP A 149 20.52 7.77 3.29
C ASP A 149 20.91 9.14 3.83
N SER A 150 20.09 10.16 3.55
CA SER A 150 20.42 11.56 3.84
C SER A 150 20.61 11.83 5.33
N GLY A 151 20.26 10.86 6.20
CA GLY A 151 20.22 11.02 7.66
C GLY A 151 19.26 12.16 8.08
N GLU A 152 18.50 12.70 7.13
CA GLU A 152 17.60 13.82 7.34
C GLU A 152 16.27 13.25 7.82
N PRO A 153 15.64 13.84 8.85
CA PRO A 153 14.35 13.39 9.32
C PRO A 153 13.35 13.38 8.15
N PRO A 154 12.58 12.30 7.99
CA PRO A 154 11.54 12.24 6.98
C PRO A 154 10.58 13.45 7.15
N PRO A 155 10.07 14.03 6.05
CA PRO A 155 9.16 15.17 6.12
C PRO A 155 7.99 14.92 7.09
N PRO A 156 7.46 15.95 7.78
CA PRO A 156 6.24 15.79 8.57
C PRO A 156 5.12 15.14 7.76
N GLY A 157 4.47 14.12 8.33
CA GLY A 157 3.42 13.35 7.66
C GLY A 157 3.89 12.21 6.74
N SER A 158 5.20 12.00 6.62
CA SER A 158 5.75 10.93 5.78
C SER A 158 6.09 9.64 6.55
N VAL A 159 6.11 9.67 7.88
CA VAL A 159 6.26 8.45 8.69
C VAL A 159 4.91 8.03 9.22
N PHE A 160 4.61 6.73 9.14
CA PHE A 160 3.43 6.15 9.73
C PHE A 160 3.32 6.49 11.22
N GLU A 161 2.25 7.19 11.58
CA GLU A 161 1.88 7.41 12.97
C GLU A 161 1.06 6.24 13.48
N GLN A 162 1.54 5.63 14.57
CA GLN A 162 0.85 4.53 15.23
C GLN A 162 -0.56 4.92 15.68
N PRO A 163 -1.56 4.02 15.55
CA PRO A 163 -2.93 4.31 15.94
C PRO A 163 -3.04 4.75 17.39
N THR A 164 -3.79 5.83 17.62
CA THR A 164 -4.11 6.34 18.96
C THR A 164 -5.63 6.39 19.11
N ARG A 165 -6.14 5.93 20.25
CA ARG A 165 -7.55 6.09 20.61
C ARG A 165 -7.73 7.42 21.34
N SER A 166 -8.49 8.33 20.75
CA SER A 166 -8.85 9.60 21.37
C SER A 166 -10.25 9.51 21.96
N CYS A 167 -10.39 9.84 23.24
CA CYS A 167 -11.67 9.89 23.95
C CYS A 167 -11.91 11.32 24.43
N VAL A 168 -12.96 11.95 23.92
CA VAL A 168 -13.30 13.34 24.22
C VAL A 168 -14.78 13.48 24.58
N GLU A 169 -15.15 14.58 25.20
CA GLU A 169 -16.56 14.91 25.43
C GLU A 169 -17.30 15.07 24.08
N PRO A 170 -18.59 14.69 24.01
CA PRO A 170 -19.39 14.94 22.83
C PRO A 170 -19.48 16.45 22.54
N LEU A 171 -19.57 16.81 21.27
CA LEU A 171 -19.80 18.19 20.84
C LEU A 171 -21.08 18.76 21.45
N ALA A 172 -21.10 20.08 21.61
CA ALA A 172 -22.23 20.77 22.22
C ALA A 172 -23.54 20.51 21.47
N GLY A 173 -24.53 19.92 22.15
CA GLY A 173 -25.83 19.58 21.59
C GLY A 173 -25.99 18.13 21.16
N GLU A 174 -24.89 17.36 21.14
CA GLU A 174 -24.94 15.92 20.88
C GLU A 174 -25.26 15.12 22.16
N PRO A 175 -25.84 13.91 22.04
CA PRO A 175 -26.03 13.03 23.18
C PRO A 175 -24.68 12.56 23.77
N PRO A 176 -24.66 12.07 25.01
CA PRO A 176 -23.51 11.36 25.57
C PRO A 176 -23.01 10.26 24.63
N GLY A 177 -21.71 10.10 24.53
CA GLY A 177 -21.08 9.00 23.80
C GLY A 177 -21.30 7.65 24.47
N LEU A 178 -20.95 6.59 23.74
CA LEU A 178 -21.13 5.19 24.10
C LEU A 178 -19.99 4.66 24.99
N SER A 179 -18.90 5.41 25.11
CA SER A 179 -17.74 5.00 25.92
C SER A 179 -17.89 5.42 27.39
N GLU A 180 -16.94 4.98 28.22
CA GLU A 180 -16.93 5.29 29.66
C GLU A 180 -17.03 6.80 29.90
N GLY A 181 -17.81 7.20 30.90
CA GLY A 181 -18.02 8.62 31.23
C GLY A 181 -18.92 9.38 30.24
N GLY A 182 -19.48 8.72 29.22
CA GLY A 182 -20.26 9.38 28.17
C GLY A 182 -19.39 10.07 27.12
N GLN A 183 -18.12 9.67 27.02
CA GLN A 183 -17.17 10.17 26.03
C GLN A 183 -17.39 9.50 24.66
N VAL A 184 -16.96 10.19 23.61
CA VAL A 184 -16.86 9.64 22.26
C VAL A 184 -15.41 9.23 22.04
N CYS A 185 -15.18 7.93 21.88
CA CYS A 185 -13.86 7.38 21.65
C CYS A 185 -13.69 6.95 20.19
N THR A 186 -12.73 7.53 19.49
CA THR A 186 -12.44 7.26 18.07
C THR A 186 -10.97 6.87 17.91
N TRP A 187 -10.71 5.83 17.12
CA TRP A 187 -9.36 5.50 16.70
C TRP A 187 -8.91 6.43 15.59
N TRP A 188 -7.76 7.08 15.76
CA TRP A 188 -7.10 7.83 14.72
C TRP A 188 -6.36 6.86 13.81
N MET A 189 -7.16 6.12 13.03
CA MET A 189 -6.66 5.08 12.15
C MET A 189 -7.52 4.95 10.89
N ILE A 190 -6.93 4.57 9.76
CA ILE A 190 -7.66 4.35 8.50
C ILE A 190 -8.82 3.35 8.62
N SER A 191 -8.70 2.34 9.49
CA SER A 191 -9.76 1.37 9.79
C SER A 191 -10.66 1.78 10.98
N GLY A 192 -10.40 2.96 11.55
CA GLY A 192 -11.14 3.51 12.69
C GLY A 192 -12.46 4.15 12.28
N ALA A 193 -13.45 4.01 13.14
CA ALA A 193 -14.74 4.68 13.05
C ALA A 193 -15.10 5.34 14.38
N THR A 194 -15.81 6.47 14.30
CA THR A 194 -16.52 7.05 15.44
C THR A 194 -17.87 6.34 15.62
N GLU A 195 -18.71 6.83 16.52
CA GLU A 195 -20.04 6.29 16.77
C GLU A 195 -21.00 6.55 15.60
N PRO A 196 -21.93 5.62 15.30
CA PRO A 196 -22.93 5.82 14.24
C PRO A 196 -23.70 7.12 14.40
N GLY A 197 -23.86 7.87 13.30
CA GLY A 197 -24.52 9.17 13.30
C GLY A 197 -23.65 10.35 13.71
N ARG A 198 -22.37 10.13 14.05
CA ARG A 198 -21.35 11.18 14.19
C ARG A 198 -20.40 11.15 13.00
N ARG A 199 -19.66 12.24 12.78
CA ARG A 199 -18.66 12.32 11.71
C ARG A 199 -17.28 12.03 12.27
N PHE A 200 -16.48 11.25 11.54
CA PHE A 200 -15.12 10.92 11.93
C PHE A 200 -14.27 12.16 12.15
N VAL A 201 -14.38 13.16 11.27
CA VAL A 201 -13.56 14.39 11.31
C VAL A 201 -13.77 15.24 12.56
N ASP A 202 -14.87 15.03 13.30
CA ASP A 202 -15.16 15.77 14.53
C ASP A 202 -14.46 15.15 15.76
N TYR A 203 -14.03 13.88 15.67
CA TYR A 203 -13.48 13.10 16.79
C TYR A 203 -12.15 12.38 16.47
N GLY A 204 -11.84 12.28 15.18
CA GLY A 204 -10.67 11.66 14.58
C GLY A 204 -9.59 12.66 14.16
N SER A 205 -8.49 12.15 13.62
CA SER A 205 -7.40 12.96 13.05
C SER A 205 -7.13 12.50 11.61
N CYS A 206 -7.54 13.29 10.62
CA CYS A 206 -7.18 13.00 9.24
C CYS A 206 -5.68 13.18 8.98
N ASP A 207 -5.01 14.10 9.69
CA ASP A 207 -3.56 14.27 9.58
C ASP A 207 -2.83 12.97 9.94
N THR A 208 -3.21 12.32 11.04
CA THR A 208 -2.67 11.02 11.45
C THR A 208 -3.05 9.92 10.44
N VAL A 209 -4.31 9.86 10.00
CA VAL A 209 -4.76 8.84 9.03
C VAL A 209 -3.99 8.92 7.71
N LEU A 210 -3.72 10.13 7.22
CA LEU A 210 -2.97 10.36 5.97
C LEU A 210 -1.49 9.94 6.08
N THR A 211 -0.94 9.79 7.28
CA THR A 211 0.39 9.19 7.46
C THR A 211 0.38 7.66 7.35
N GLN A 212 -0.77 7.02 7.61
CA GLN A 212 -0.87 5.56 7.74
C GLN A 212 -1.08 4.85 6.41
N ARG A 213 -1.74 5.56 5.50
CA ARG A 213 -1.90 5.18 4.11
C ARG A 213 -1.50 6.37 3.28
N PRO A 214 -0.49 6.20 2.42
CA PRO A 214 -0.05 7.33 1.64
C PRO A 214 -1.18 7.71 0.66
N TYR A 215 -1.51 9.00 0.64
CA TYR A 215 -2.67 9.54 -0.05
C TYR A 215 -2.25 10.24 -1.34
N TYR A 216 -3.03 10.04 -2.40
CA TYR A 216 -2.91 10.80 -3.64
C TYR A 216 -4.30 11.08 -4.23
N PRO A 217 -4.58 12.31 -4.68
CA PRO A 217 -5.84 12.64 -5.34
C PRO A 217 -5.95 11.93 -6.69
N ALA A 218 -6.99 11.13 -6.88
CA ALA A 218 -7.28 10.48 -8.15
C ALA A 218 -8.72 10.80 -8.52
N PRO A 219 -9.01 11.17 -9.78
CA PRO A 219 -10.36 11.54 -10.16
C PRO A 219 -11.33 10.37 -9.95
N PRO A 220 -12.59 10.66 -9.60
CA PRO A 220 -13.66 9.67 -9.61
C PRO A 220 -13.85 8.98 -10.96
N ALA A 221 -14.65 7.91 -10.97
CA ALA A 221 -15.07 7.27 -12.21
C ALA A 221 -15.69 8.28 -13.20
N ALA A 222 -15.42 8.08 -14.49
CA ALA A 222 -15.95 8.96 -15.53
C ALA A 222 -17.48 8.98 -15.52
N GLY A 223 -18.07 10.16 -15.72
CA GLY A 223 -19.53 10.33 -15.73
C GLY A 223 -20.18 10.27 -14.34
N PHE A 224 -19.42 10.42 -13.26
CA PHE A 224 -19.97 10.46 -11.90
C PHE A 224 -20.96 11.60 -11.65
N ASP A 225 -20.95 12.63 -12.50
CA ASP A 225 -21.83 13.80 -12.50
C ASP A 225 -23.14 13.57 -13.27
N ALA A 226 -23.36 12.37 -13.80
CA ALA A 226 -24.61 12.01 -14.46
C ALA A 226 -25.78 11.98 -13.47
N VAL A 227 -26.91 12.56 -13.88
CA VAL A 227 -28.16 12.55 -13.13
C VAL A 227 -28.67 11.11 -12.97
N ASP A 228 -28.90 10.68 -11.73
CA ASP A 228 -29.45 9.36 -11.43
C ASP A 228 -30.96 9.44 -11.13
N PRO A 229 -31.84 8.95 -12.03
CA PRO A 229 -33.29 8.98 -11.80
C PRO A 229 -33.74 8.16 -10.59
N ARG A 230 -32.88 7.29 -10.01
CA ARG A 230 -33.19 6.57 -8.77
C ARG A 230 -33.27 7.50 -7.56
N LEU A 231 -32.72 8.72 -7.62
CA LEU A 231 -32.90 9.72 -6.57
C LEU A 231 -34.34 10.23 -6.44
N ASP A 232 -35.23 9.90 -7.39
CA ASP A 232 -36.67 10.13 -7.24
C ASP A 232 -37.37 9.06 -6.36
N ASP A 233 -36.69 7.95 -6.03
CA ASP A 233 -37.20 6.89 -5.14
C ASP A 233 -36.77 7.16 -3.68
N PRO A 234 -37.72 7.47 -2.77
CA PRO A 234 -37.39 7.72 -1.37
C PRO A 234 -36.67 6.56 -0.68
N ALA A 235 -36.98 5.30 -1.03
CA ALA A 235 -36.33 4.15 -0.41
C ALA A 235 -34.85 4.07 -0.81
N TYR A 236 -34.54 4.41 -2.07
CA TYR A 236 -33.17 4.47 -2.53
C TYR A 236 -32.39 5.62 -1.87
N VAL A 237 -33.00 6.80 -1.79
CA VAL A 237 -32.40 7.97 -1.14
C VAL A 237 -32.09 7.69 0.34
N ASP A 238 -33.01 7.05 1.07
CA ASP A 238 -32.80 6.66 2.46
C ASP A 238 -31.62 5.67 2.61
N GLU A 239 -31.49 4.72 1.68
CA GLU A 239 -30.39 3.76 1.68
C GLU A 239 -29.04 4.42 1.36
N VAL A 240 -28.98 5.26 0.32
CA VAL A 240 -27.79 6.04 -0.06
C VAL A 240 -27.36 6.96 1.09
N ALA A 241 -28.30 7.59 1.78
CA ALA A 241 -28.04 8.43 2.94
C ALA A 241 -27.51 7.62 4.13
N TRP A 242 -28.04 6.42 4.37
CA TRP A 242 -27.50 5.52 5.38
C TRP A 242 -26.06 5.11 5.06
N VAL A 243 -25.77 4.64 3.85
CA VAL A 243 -24.41 4.25 3.43
C VAL A 243 -23.45 5.43 3.55
N ARG A 244 -23.86 6.64 3.14
CA ARG A 244 -23.06 7.85 3.33
C ARG A 244 -22.74 8.09 4.81
N GLY A 245 -23.71 7.93 5.70
CA GLY A 245 -23.52 8.06 7.14
C GLY A 245 -22.51 7.06 7.73
N GLU A 246 -22.49 5.82 7.24
CA GLU A 246 -21.49 4.82 7.64
C GLU A 246 -20.07 5.26 7.23
N ILE A 247 -19.91 5.77 6.00
CA ILE A 247 -18.63 6.29 5.51
C ILE A 247 -18.23 7.54 6.28
N GLU A 248 -19.15 8.47 6.51
CA GLU A 248 -18.91 9.71 7.26
C GLU A 248 -18.45 9.48 8.70
N ALA A 249 -18.92 8.40 9.32
CA ALA A 249 -18.48 7.96 10.64
C ALA A 249 -17.09 7.29 10.62
N SER A 250 -16.53 6.97 9.45
CA SER A 250 -15.26 6.26 9.30
C SER A 250 -14.13 7.15 8.79
N ALA A 251 -12.89 6.74 9.00
CA ALA A 251 -11.71 7.44 8.51
C ALA A 251 -11.61 7.50 6.97
N CYS A 252 -12.44 6.76 6.22
CA CYS A 252 -12.49 6.83 4.76
C CYS A 252 -12.69 8.26 4.24
N VAL A 253 -13.42 9.11 4.98
CA VAL A 253 -13.61 10.53 4.60
C VAL A 253 -12.31 11.31 4.46
N CYS A 254 -11.24 10.92 5.15
CA CYS A 254 -9.96 11.63 5.06
C CYS A 254 -9.35 11.57 3.65
N CYS A 255 -9.72 10.54 2.86
CA CYS A 255 -9.28 10.38 1.48
C CYS A 255 -10.41 10.51 0.45
N HIS A 256 -11.67 10.32 0.85
CA HIS A 256 -12.81 10.16 -0.06
C HIS A 256 -13.91 11.22 0.14
N SER A 257 -13.53 12.41 0.57
CA SER A 257 -14.40 13.58 0.71
C SER A 257 -13.61 14.85 0.40
N ASP A 258 -14.28 15.99 0.36
CA ASP A 258 -13.69 17.33 0.19
C ASP A 258 -12.79 17.75 1.37
N VAL A 259 -12.74 16.96 2.44
CA VAL A 259 -11.76 17.11 3.53
C VAL A 259 -10.35 16.75 3.07
N ALA A 260 -10.21 15.92 2.04
CA ALA A 260 -8.92 15.49 1.52
C ALA A 260 -8.14 16.70 0.93
N PRO A 261 -6.87 16.92 1.32
CA PRO A 261 -6.18 18.20 1.13
C PRO A 261 -5.93 18.58 -0.34
N GLN A 262 -5.91 17.61 -1.25
CA GLN A 262 -5.66 17.81 -2.69
C GLN A 262 -6.81 17.28 -3.56
N GLY A 263 -7.98 16.99 -2.96
CA GLY A 263 -9.13 16.37 -3.60
C GLY A 263 -9.28 14.88 -3.28
N ALA A 264 -10.46 14.32 -3.52
CA ALA A 264 -10.70 12.92 -3.19
C ALA A 264 -9.82 11.94 -3.99
N SER A 265 -9.66 10.73 -3.47
CA SER A 265 -8.96 9.63 -4.12
C SER A 265 -9.97 8.62 -4.70
N ILE A 266 -10.02 8.47 -6.03
CA ILE A 266 -10.73 7.39 -6.78
C ILE A 266 -12.27 7.44 -6.73
N TRP A 267 -12.85 7.88 -5.63
CA TRP A 267 -14.29 8.08 -5.43
C TRP A 267 -14.49 9.11 -4.32
N THR A 268 -15.67 9.71 -4.26
CA THR A 268 -15.99 10.76 -3.28
C THR A 268 -17.44 10.71 -2.84
N ILE A 269 -17.68 10.95 -1.55
CA ILE A 269 -19.04 11.14 -1.02
C ILE A 269 -19.61 12.53 -1.32
N ASP A 270 -18.80 13.47 -1.81
CA ASP A 270 -19.20 14.87 -2.06
C ASP A 270 -19.54 15.15 -3.53
N ALA A 271 -19.69 14.11 -4.34
CA ALA A 271 -20.19 14.26 -5.70
C ALA A 271 -21.61 14.88 -5.69
N PRO A 272 -21.92 15.79 -6.66
CA PRO A 272 -23.06 16.72 -6.57
C PRO A 272 -24.45 16.08 -6.76
N ASP A 273 -24.52 14.88 -7.32
CA ASP A 273 -25.74 14.10 -7.53
C ASP A 273 -25.66 12.81 -6.70
N ASN A 274 -25.89 11.64 -7.30
CA ASN A 274 -25.66 10.37 -6.62
C ASN A 274 -24.16 10.08 -6.46
N TRP A 275 -23.63 10.29 -5.26
CA TRP A 275 -22.21 10.07 -4.97
C TRP A 275 -21.72 8.64 -5.24
N VAL A 276 -22.62 7.66 -5.27
CA VAL A 276 -22.30 6.26 -5.59
C VAL A 276 -21.80 6.13 -7.04
N ASN A 277 -22.19 7.04 -7.93
CA ASN A 277 -21.69 7.10 -9.31
C ASN A 277 -20.19 7.44 -9.38
N SER A 278 -19.60 7.97 -8.30
CA SER A 278 -18.16 8.23 -8.22
C SER A 278 -17.30 6.97 -8.20
N PHE A 279 -17.87 5.81 -7.85
CA PHE A 279 -17.16 4.54 -7.81
C PHE A 279 -16.97 3.94 -9.20
N SER A 280 -15.80 3.35 -9.44
CA SER A 280 -15.61 2.39 -10.53
C SER A 280 -16.33 1.06 -10.21
N PRO A 281 -16.56 0.18 -11.21
CA PRO A 281 -17.05 -1.18 -10.95
C PRO A 281 -16.22 -1.95 -9.92
N THR A 282 -14.88 -1.91 -10.03
CA THR A 282 -13.97 -2.52 -9.06
C THR A 282 -14.11 -1.89 -7.68
N GLY A 283 -14.30 -0.56 -7.61
CA GLY A 283 -14.57 0.14 -6.35
C GLY A 283 -15.86 -0.34 -5.67
N LEU A 284 -16.95 -0.56 -6.42
CA LEU A 284 -18.19 -1.13 -5.86
C LEU A 284 -17.97 -2.58 -5.38
N ALA A 285 -17.24 -3.38 -6.16
CA ALA A 285 -16.93 -4.77 -5.80
C ALA A 285 -16.07 -4.85 -4.52
N PHE A 286 -15.08 -3.97 -4.39
CA PHE A 286 -14.32 -3.77 -3.17
C PHE A 286 -15.24 -3.37 -2.00
N ALA A 287 -16.06 -2.32 -2.17
CA ALA A 287 -16.91 -1.80 -1.11
C ALA A 287 -17.89 -2.85 -0.57
N GLY A 288 -18.48 -3.65 -1.47
CA GLY A 288 -19.36 -4.77 -1.14
C GLY A 288 -18.65 -6.04 -0.63
N GLY A 289 -17.33 -6.04 -0.49
CA GLY A 289 -16.58 -7.21 -0.02
C GLY A 289 -16.64 -8.41 -0.97
N ILE A 290 -16.76 -8.15 -2.27
CA ILE A 290 -16.64 -9.17 -3.32
C ILE A 290 -15.16 -9.45 -3.60
N ILE A 291 -14.35 -8.39 -3.65
CA ILE A 291 -12.88 -8.49 -3.74
C ILE A 291 -12.30 -8.46 -2.34
N ASP A 292 -11.36 -9.36 -2.05
CA ASP A 292 -10.69 -9.42 -0.74
C ASP A 292 -9.94 -8.13 -0.45
N SER A 293 -10.09 -7.62 0.77
CA SER A 293 -9.37 -6.44 1.27
C SER A 293 -8.86 -6.63 2.70
N THR A 294 -8.63 -7.90 3.07
CA THR A 294 -8.12 -8.29 4.38
C THR A 294 -6.78 -7.62 4.69
N ALA A 295 -5.95 -7.39 3.67
CA ALA A 295 -4.63 -6.76 3.80
C ALA A 295 -4.66 -5.33 4.38
N PHE A 296 -5.83 -4.69 4.44
CA PHE A 296 -5.99 -3.39 5.09
C PHE A 296 -6.19 -3.45 6.61
N GLY A 297 -6.38 -4.64 7.18
CA GLY A 297 -6.62 -4.83 8.62
C GLY A 297 -8.02 -4.39 9.06
N ALA A 298 -8.39 -4.78 10.27
CA ALA A 298 -9.67 -4.44 10.89
C ALA A 298 -9.60 -4.53 12.42
N TYR A 299 -10.23 -3.57 13.09
CA TYR A 299 -10.59 -3.71 14.50
C TYR A 299 -11.74 -4.70 14.67
N LEU A 300 -11.85 -5.30 15.85
CA LEU A 300 -13.09 -5.96 16.25
C LEU A 300 -14.20 -4.90 16.43
N PRO A 301 -15.47 -5.22 16.14
CA PRO A 301 -16.57 -4.27 16.23
C PRO A 301 -16.70 -3.63 17.62
N GLU A 302 -16.46 -4.40 18.69
CA GLU A 302 -16.54 -3.91 20.08
C GLU A 302 -15.43 -2.89 20.40
N GLN A 303 -14.36 -2.88 19.62
CA GLN A 303 -13.26 -1.92 19.72
C GLN A 303 -13.46 -0.70 18.80
N ASN A 304 -14.43 -0.77 17.88
CA ASN A 304 -14.62 0.20 16.80
C ASN A 304 -16.08 0.68 16.71
N ASN A 305 -16.73 0.87 17.85
CA ASN A 305 -18.06 1.45 17.95
C ASN A 305 -19.15 0.70 17.15
N GLY A 306 -19.00 -0.62 17.02
CA GLY A 306 -19.91 -1.49 16.27
C GLY A 306 -19.59 -1.63 14.78
N PHE A 307 -18.56 -0.94 14.27
CA PHE A 307 -18.18 -1.03 12.86
C PHE A 307 -17.33 -2.27 12.57
N HIS A 308 -17.78 -3.02 11.57
CA HIS A 308 -17.12 -4.16 10.94
C HIS A 308 -16.38 -3.72 9.67
N ARG A 309 -15.28 -4.39 9.36
CA ARG A 309 -14.53 -4.25 8.08
C ARG A 309 -13.89 -5.58 7.64
N ASP A 310 -14.26 -6.67 8.30
CA ASP A 310 -13.73 -8.01 8.07
C ASP A 310 -14.37 -8.71 6.87
N THR A 311 -15.55 -8.23 6.44
CA THR A 311 -16.33 -8.85 5.35
C THR A 311 -16.78 -7.87 4.27
N THR A 312 -16.47 -6.57 4.43
CA THR A 312 -16.77 -5.48 3.48
C THR A 312 -15.53 -4.60 3.32
N GLY A 313 -15.37 -3.97 2.15
CA GLY A 313 -14.23 -3.07 1.91
C GLY A 313 -14.30 -1.78 2.73
N LEU A 314 -15.52 -1.30 2.96
CA LEU A 314 -15.82 -0.11 3.76
C LEU A 314 -16.31 -0.50 5.17
N PRO A 315 -15.94 0.26 6.22
CA PRO A 315 -16.46 0.05 7.57
C PRO A 315 -17.98 0.22 7.63
N THR A 316 -18.68 -0.67 8.33
CA THR A 316 -20.13 -0.54 8.59
C THR A 316 -20.62 -1.25 9.85
N THR A 317 -21.70 -0.78 10.44
CA THR A 317 -22.44 -1.45 11.50
C THR A 317 -23.36 -2.58 11.03
N ASP A 318 -23.65 -2.68 9.72
CA ASP A 318 -24.45 -3.76 9.14
C ASP A 318 -23.81 -4.29 7.84
N PRO A 319 -22.88 -5.26 7.96
CA PRO A 319 -22.16 -5.82 6.80
C PRO A 319 -23.09 -6.42 5.75
N ALA A 320 -24.18 -7.05 6.17
CA ALA A 320 -25.10 -7.71 5.25
C ALA A 320 -25.88 -6.69 4.41
N ARG A 321 -26.35 -5.61 5.06
CA ARG A 321 -27.05 -4.51 4.38
C ARG A 321 -26.12 -3.75 3.43
N LEU A 322 -24.91 -3.39 3.88
CA LEU A 322 -23.94 -2.69 3.04
C LEU A 322 -23.56 -3.51 1.81
N ARG A 323 -23.30 -4.81 1.99
CA ARG A 323 -23.00 -5.72 0.88
C ARG A 323 -24.15 -5.81 -0.11
N ALA A 324 -25.39 -5.95 0.36
CA ALA A 324 -26.56 -6.00 -0.50
C ALA A 324 -26.67 -4.73 -1.36
N PHE A 325 -26.49 -3.56 -0.74
CA PHE A 325 -26.48 -2.28 -1.45
C PHE A 325 -25.48 -2.26 -2.61
N PHE A 326 -24.20 -2.58 -2.36
CA PHE A 326 -23.17 -2.53 -3.42
C PHE A 326 -23.35 -3.63 -4.48
N VAL A 327 -23.90 -4.79 -4.13
CA VAL A 327 -24.27 -5.83 -5.11
C VAL A 327 -25.41 -5.34 -6.01
N ASP A 328 -26.42 -4.65 -5.45
CA ASP A 328 -27.52 -4.09 -6.22
C ASP A 328 -27.03 -2.94 -7.13
N GLU A 329 -26.05 -2.14 -6.69
CA GLU A 329 -25.39 -1.13 -7.53
C GLU A 329 -24.63 -1.76 -8.70
N LEU A 330 -23.93 -2.87 -8.48
CA LEU A 330 -23.31 -3.63 -9.58
C LEU A 330 -24.36 -4.17 -10.55
N ALA A 331 -25.45 -4.75 -10.03
CA ALA A 331 -26.54 -5.26 -10.84
C ALA A 331 -27.22 -4.17 -11.68
N HIS A 332 -27.38 -2.97 -11.12
CA HIS A 332 -27.87 -1.79 -11.84
C HIS A 332 -26.96 -1.43 -13.03
N ARG A 333 -25.65 -1.65 -12.89
CA ARG A 333 -24.64 -1.44 -13.94
C ARG A 333 -24.48 -2.65 -14.87
N GLY A 334 -25.32 -3.68 -14.75
CA GLY A 334 -25.28 -4.88 -15.58
C GLY A 334 -24.16 -5.85 -15.21
N LEU A 335 -23.61 -5.74 -14.01
CA LEU A 335 -22.53 -6.56 -13.48
C LEU A 335 -23.01 -7.45 -12.34
N THR A 336 -22.23 -8.48 -12.04
CA THR A 336 -22.48 -9.48 -11.01
C THR A 336 -21.20 -9.76 -10.22
N PRO A 337 -21.27 -10.35 -9.02
CA PRO A 337 -20.08 -10.76 -8.29
C PRO A 337 -19.17 -11.72 -9.07
N ALA A 338 -19.72 -12.49 -10.03
CA ALA A 338 -18.95 -13.42 -10.84
C ALA A 338 -17.97 -12.71 -11.80
N ASP A 339 -18.27 -11.46 -12.18
CA ASP A 339 -17.41 -10.65 -13.04
C ASP A 339 -16.10 -10.23 -12.34
N PHE A 340 -16.00 -10.43 -11.03
CA PHE A 340 -14.83 -10.12 -10.20
C PHE A 340 -14.21 -11.36 -9.55
N ALA A 341 -14.59 -12.58 -9.98
CA ALA A 341 -14.14 -13.82 -9.35
C ALA A 341 -12.61 -14.02 -9.41
N ASP A 342 -11.98 -13.50 -10.46
CA ASP A 342 -10.53 -13.57 -10.68
C ASP A 342 -9.80 -12.25 -10.34
N ALA A 343 -10.52 -11.28 -9.73
CA ALA A 343 -9.90 -10.02 -9.33
C ALA A 343 -8.90 -10.27 -8.18
N PRO A 344 -7.68 -9.70 -8.25
CA PRO A 344 -6.70 -9.86 -7.19
C PRO A 344 -7.17 -9.14 -5.91
N PRO A 345 -6.71 -9.57 -4.72
CA PRO A 345 -6.97 -8.85 -3.48
C PRO A 345 -6.51 -7.39 -3.54
N VAL A 346 -7.29 -6.50 -2.94
CA VAL A 346 -6.97 -5.08 -2.83
C VAL A 346 -5.99 -4.86 -1.67
N GLY A 347 -4.94 -4.12 -1.95
CA GLY A 347 -3.91 -3.75 -0.97
C GLY A 347 -2.50 -3.63 -1.56
N GLY A 348 -2.30 -4.12 -2.80
CA GLY A 348 -1.02 -4.05 -3.49
C GLY A 348 0.12 -4.65 -2.64
N PRO A 349 1.23 -3.93 -2.43
CA PRO A 349 2.32 -4.33 -1.55
C PRO A 349 1.96 -4.79 -0.14
N LEU A 350 0.78 -4.44 0.38
CA LEU A 350 0.30 -5.03 1.63
C LEU A 350 -0.06 -6.51 1.51
N VAL A 351 -0.68 -6.89 0.39
CA VAL A 351 -0.97 -8.28 0.05
C VAL A 351 0.36 -9.01 -0.11
N ASP A 352 1.29 -8.43 -0.89
CA ASP A 352 2.62 -9.02 -1.08
C ASP A 352 3.38 -9.20 0.23
N GLN A 353 3.31 -8.22 1.13
CA GLN A 353 3.92 -8.31 2.45
C GLN A 353 3.24 -9.35 3.33
N LEU A 354 1.91 -9.45 3.28
CA LEU A 354 1.10 -10.40 4.05
C LEU A 354 1.30 -11.85 3.60
N GLU A 355 1.60 -12.06 2.33
CA GLU A 355 1.83 -13.35 1.69
C GLU A 355 3.32 -13.71 1.59
N TYR A 356 4.22 -12.78 1.92
CA TYR A 356 5.66 -12.99 1.83
C TYR A 356 6.11 -14.17 2.70
N VAL A 357 6.78 -15.13 2.06
CA VAL A 357 7.42 -16.28 2.70
C VAL A 357 8.92 -16.01 2.83
N PRO A 358 9.47 -15.89 4.05
CA PRO A 358 10.87 -15.54 4.23
C PRO A 358 11.83 -16.68 3.86
N GLY A 359 12.86 -16.33 3.09
CA GLY A 359 13.99 -17.20 2.81
C GLY A 359 15.05 -17.17 3.93
N PRO A 360 16.12 -17.98 3.84
CA PRO A 360 17.20 -17.93 4.81
C PRO A 360 17.91 -16.58 4.81
N CYS A 361 18.30 -16.10 5.99
CA CYS A 361 19.10 -14.90 6.15
C CYS A 361 20.47 -15.04 5.48
N THR A 362 20.98 -13.92 4.99
CA THR A 362 22.32 -13.84 4.38
C THR A 362 23.18 -12.88 5.19
N ALA A 363 24.44 -12.65 4.79
CA ALA A 363 25.29 -11.59 5.36
C ALA A 363 25.43 -11.53 6.91
N GLY A 364 25.19 -12.63 7.62
CA GLY A 364 25.24 -12.67 9.09
C GLY A 364 24.04 -12.01 9.79
N GLU A 365 22.93 -11.81 9.08
CA GLU A 365 21.67 -11.29 9.64
C GLU A 365 21.06 -12.29 10.64
N GLY A 366 20.40 -11.76 11.67
CA GLY A 366 19.81 -12.53 12.76
C GLY A 366 20.14 -11.95 14.13
N VAL A 367 20.01 -12.78 15.16
CA VAL A 367 20.38 -12.45 16.54
C VAL A 367 21.60 -13.27 16.94
N ALA A 368 22.66 -12.60 17.41
CA ALA A 368 23.87 -13.26 17.89
C ALA A 368 23.73 -13.75 19.34
N ALA A 369 24.65 -14.61 19.78
CA ALA A 369 24.62 -15.20 21.13
C ALA A 369 24.70 -14.17 22.28
N ASP A 370 25.24 -12.98 22.03
CA ASP A 370 25.25 -11.86 22.98
C ASP A 370 23.97 -11.00 22.92
N GLY A 371 23.02 -11.36 22.08
CA GLY A 371 21.75 -10.66 21.86
C GLY A 371 21.81 -9.60 20.76
N THR A 372 22.96 -9.32 20.15
CA THR A 372 23.07 -8.31 19.09
C THR A 372 22.21 -8.68 17.89
N VAL A 373 21.35 -7.75 17.46
CA VAL A 373 20.47 -7.92 16.30
C VAL A 373 21.11 -7.26 15.07
N THR A 374 21.24 -8.01 13.98
CA THR A 374 21.87 -7.56 12.73
C THR A 374 20.92 -7.78 11.57
N TRP A 375 20.75 -6.76 10.74
CA TRP A 375 20.05 -6.82 9.44
C TRP A 375 20.80 -6.03 8.37
N THR A 376 20.42 -6.20 7.11
CA THR A 376 20.93 -5.40 5.98
C THR A 376 19.84 -4.55 5.33
N GLY A 377 20.21 -3.50 4.60
CA GLY A 377 19.26 -2.64 3.87
C GLY A 377 18.95 -1.28 4.51
N GLY A 378 19.69 -0.87 5.55
CA GLY A 378 19.61 0.48 6.14
C GLY A 378 18.87 0.53 7.48
N ASP A 379 18.51 1.72 7.93
CA ASP A 379 17.93 1.92 9.26
C ASP A 379 16.46 1.46 9.34
N ALA A 380 16.00 1.10 10.54
CA ALA A 380 14.67 0.54 10.77
C ALA A 380 13.91 1.26 11.89
N ARG A 381 12.60 1.48 11.70
CA ARG A 381 11.69 1.98 12.75
C ARG A 381 10.96 0.86 13.48
N TYR A 382 10.82 -0.30 12.84
CA TYR A 382 10.19 -1.46 13.43
C TYR A 382 11.14 -2.64 13.33
N VAL A 383 11.44 -3.28 14.46
CA VAL A 383 12.29 -4.47 14.51
C VAL A 383 11.54 -5.56 15.26
N TYR A 384 11.46 -6.73 14.64
CA TYR A 384 10.74 -7.88 15.13
C TYR A 384 11.66 -9.10 15.14
N VAL A 385 11.44 -9.95 16.14
CA VAL A 385 11.89 -11.33 16.13
C VAL A 385 10.65 -12.19 16.36
N LEU A 386 10.42 -13.13 15.45
CA LEU A 386 9.26 -14.02 15.46
C LEU A 386 9.70 -15.49 15.39
N GLU A 387 8.78 -16.38 15.70
CA GLU A 387 8.90 -17.79 15.33
C GLU A 387 9.08 -17.94 13.81
N ALA A 388 9.84 -18.95 13.37
CA ALA A 388 10.22 -19.09 11.96
C ALA A 388 9.04 -19.27 10.99
N ASP A 389 7.92 -19.80 11.48
CA ASP A 389 6.68 -20.03 10.73
C ASP A 389 5.62 -18.93 10.97
N ALA A 390 5.97 -17.88 11.74
CA ALA A 390 5.09 -16.74 11.93
C ALA A 390 4.85 -16.02 10.59
N ARG A 391 3.66 -15.44 10.46
CA ARG A 391 3.34 -14.61 9.29
C ARG A 391 4.18 -13.33 9.31
N SER A 392 4.41 -12.78 8.12
CA SER A 392 5.01 -11.46 7.98
C SER A 392 4.10 -10.39 8.61
N PRO A 393 4.62 -9.53 9.49
CA PRO A 393 3.86 -8.39 10.02
C PRO A 393 3.46 -7.46 8.88
N THR A 394 2.23 -6.93 8.92
CA THR A 394 1.77 -5.87 8.03
C THR A 394 1.21 -4.69 8.82
N VAL A 395 -0.09 -4.45 8.75
CA VAL A 395 -0.74 -3.22 9.21
C VAL A 395 -1.49 -3.43 10.50
N PRO A 396 -1.55 -2.42 11.39
CA PRO A 396 -2.43 -2.50 12.53
C PRO A 396 -3.90 -2.53 12.09
N PRO A 397 -4.83 -2.84 13.02
CA PRO A 397 -4.58 -3.18 14.42
C PRO A 397 -4.33 -4.68 14.66
N ASN A 398 -4.50 -5.52 13.65
CA ASN A 398 -4.58 -6.97 13.82
C ASN A 398 -3.58 -7.77 12.98
N LEU A 399 -2.86 -7.14 12.05
CA LEU A 399 -1.87 -7.82 11.19
C LEU A 399 -0.42 -7.39 11.48
N ASP A 400 -0.22 -6.34 12.28
CA ASP A 400 1.10 -5.83 12.65
C ASP A 400 1.75 -6.61 13.80
N ILE A 401 0.99 -7.39 14.56
CA ILE A 401 1.51 -8.32 15.59
C ILE A 401 0.96 -9.72 15.32
N PRO A 402 1.52 -10.44 14.34
CA PRO A 402 1.06 -11.79 14.04
C PRO A 402 1.37 -12.77 15.17
N ASP A 403 0.58 -13.84 15.26
CA ASP A 403 0.85 -14.97 16.15
C ASP A 403 2.29 -15.48 15.94
N GLY A 404 2.99 -15.73 17.05
CA GLY A 404 4.41 -16.10 17.03
C GLY A 404 5.38 -14.92 17.09
N THR A 405 4.91 -13.68 17.21
CA THR A 405 5.78 -12.53 17.54
C THR A 405 6.36 -12.72 18.94
N LEU A 406 7.69 -12.86 19.03
CA LEU A 406 8.40 -13.03 20.31
C LEU A 406 8.83 -11.70 20.90
N TRP A 407 9.21 -10.77 20.03
CA TRP A 407 9.71 -9.47 20.41
C TRP A 407 9.47 -8.44 19.30
N ARG A 408 9.05 -7.23 19.68
CA ARG A 408 8.86 -6.10 18.76
C ARG A 408 9.20 -4.79 19.46
N ILE A 409 9.98 -3.96 18.78
CA ILE A 409 10.22 -2.55 19.17
C ILE A 409 9.81 -1.60 18.06
N ASP A 410 9.27 -0.46 18.48
CA ASP A 410 8.77 0.63 17.65
C ASP A 410 9.54 1.91 17.96
N VAL A 411 9.96 2.61 16.92
CA VAL A 411 10.46 3.99 16.99
C VAL A 411 9.27 4.93 16.75
N PRO A 412 9.03 5.94 17.62
CA PRO A 412 8.04 6.99 17.38
C PRO A 412 8.23 7.68 16.01
N SER A 413 7.18 8.26 15.45
CA SER A 413 7.25 8.90 14.11
C SER A 413 8.28 10.03 14.04
N ASP A 414 8.46 10.79 15.13
CA ASP A 414 9.46 11.84 15.30
C ASP A 414 10.81 11.33 15.84
N GLY A 415 10.92 10.03 16.13
CA GLY A 415 12.11 9.38 16.64
C GLY A 415 13.16 9.11 15.56
N GLN A 416 14.39 8.89 16.01
CA GLN A 416 15.51 8.48 15.15
C GLN A 416 15.40 6.97 14.85
N PRO A 417 15.41 6.55 13.56
CA PRO A 417 15.49 5.15 13.19
C PRO A 417 16.67 4.43 13.84
N LEU A 418 16.52 3.12 14.04
CA LEU A 418 17.53 2.25 14.63
C LEU A 418 18.51 1.79 13.56
N ARG A 419 19.78 1.72 13.92
CA ARG A 419 20.82 1.10 13.09
C ARG A 419 20.99 -0.36 13.41
N SER A 420 21.34 -1.12 12.38
CA SER A 420 21.78 -2.51 12.53
C SER A 420 22.95 -2.58 13.52
N THR A 421 22.99 -3.64 14.33
CA THR A 421 23.99 -3.89 15.40
C THR A 421 23.92 -3.00 16.64
N GLU A 422 23.13 -1.91 16.66
CA GLU A 422 22.92 -1.08 17.87
C GLU A 422 21.80 -1.61 18.78
N VAL A 423 21.10 -2.66 18.33
CA VAL A 423 19.94 -3.22 18.99
C VAL A 423 20.30 -4.55 19.65
N GLN A 424 19.84 -4.75 20.89
CA GLN A 424 19.95 -6.02 21.61
C GLN A 424 18.56 -6.63 21.84
N TYR A 425 18.42 -7.91 21.50
CA TYR A 425 17.19 -8.67 21.69
C TYR A 425 16.73 -8.63 23.15
N GLY A 426 15.48 -8.22 23.35
CA GLY A 426 14.87 -8.09 24.68
C GLY A 426 15.17 -6.81 25.45
N ILE A 427 16.03 -5.94 24.91
CA ILE A 427 16.31 -4.61 25.46
C ILE A 427 15.52 -3.56 24.70
N THR A 428 14.95 -2.57 25.38
CA THR A 428 14.26 -1.44 24.75
C THR A 428 15.23 -0.25 24.69
N PRO A 429 15.77 0.10 23.50
CA PRO A 429 16.63 1.29 23.37
C PRO A 429 15.91 2.57 23.83
N ALA A 430 16.68 3.55 24.30
CA ALA A 430 16.12 4.84 24.70
C ALA A 430 15.41 5.51 23.51
N GLY A 431 14.22 6.09 23.76
CA GLY A 431 13.41 6.72 22.71
C GLY A 431 12.59 5.74 21.86
N THR A 432 12.59 4.44 22.19
CA THR A 432 11.74 3.43 21.55
C THR A 432 10.69 2.89 22.53
N THR A 433 9.67 2.22 22.00
CA THR A 433 8.68 1.48 22.79
C THR A 433 8.75 0.01 22.42
N ARG A 434 8.74 -0.88 23.43
CA ARG A 434 8.58 -2.30 23.18
C ARG A 434 7.10 -2.66 23.17
N ARG A 435 6.63 -3.21 22.06
CA ARG A 435 5.23 -3.65 21.89
C ARG A 435 5.04 -5.10 22.31
N VAL A 436 6.06 -5.95 22.07
CA VAL A 436 5.99 -7.37 22.41
C VAL A 436 7.27 -7.81 23.14
N PRO A 437 7.14 -8.52 24.27
CA PRO A 437 5.97 -8.42 25.16
C PRO A 437 5.85 -6.97 25.68
N GLU A 438 4.63 -6.50 25.96
CA GLU A 438 4.43 -5.18 26.57
C GLU A 438 5.20 -5.09 27.91
N ASP A 439 5.05 -6.12 28.74
CA ASP A 439 5.74 -6.26 30.03
C ASP A 439 6.64 -7.51 30.12
N GLY A 440 7.66 -7.45 30.97
CA GLY A 440 8.55 -8.59 31.23
C GLY A 440 9.71 -8.72 30.23
N ALA A 441 10.30 -9.91 30.12
CA ALA A 441 11.32 -10.21 29.11
C ALA A 441 10.71 -11.06 28.00
N PRO A 442 11.13 -10.93 26.74
CA PRO A 442 10.68 -11.84 25.68
C PRO A 442 11.18 -13.26 25.95
N ALA A 443 10.58 -14.24 25.25
CA ALA A 443 11.04 -15.62 25.32
C ALA A 443 12.52 -15.71 24.90
N SER A 444 13.31 -16.52 25.60
CA SER A 444 14.72 -16.73 25.24
C SER A 444 14.83 -17.49 23.92
N LEU A 445 15.78 -17.09 23.08
CA LEU A 445 16.10 -17.82 21.86
C LEU A 445 16.89 -19.09 22.21
N VAL A 446 16.64 -20.17 21.46
CA VAL A 446 17.21 -21.51 21.70
C VAL A 446 18.19 -21.84 20.59
N ALA A 447 19.44 -22.14 20.96
CA ALA A 447 20.49 -22.46 20.01
C ALA A 447 20.09 -23.64 19.11
N GLY A 448 20.31 -23.49 17.81
CA GLY A 448 19.94 -24.45 16.77
C GLY A 448 18.47 -24.36 16.32
N ARG A 449 17.66 -23.46 16.88
CA ARG A 449 16.28 -23.21 16.43
C ARG A 449 16.26 -22.04 15.44
N SER A 450 15.37 -22.13 14.46
CA SER A 450 15.18 -21.06 13.48
C SER A 450 14.15 -20.04 13.95
N TYR A 451 14.35 -18.79 13.55
CA TYR A 451 13.52 -17.63 13.89
C TYR A 451 13.43 -16.69 12.70
N TYR A 452 12.35 -15.91 12.62
CA TYR A 452 12.13 -14.92 11.58
C TYR A 452 12.57 -13.53 12.09
N LEU A 453 13.57 -12.94 11.44
CA LEU A 453 13.92 -11.54 11.59
C LEU A 453 13.17 -10.69 10.56
N TYR A 454 12.43 -9.71 11.06
CA TYR A 454 11.76 -8.71 10.24
C TYR A 454 12.17 -7.32 10.73
N ALA A 455 12.71 -6.50 9.83
CA ALA A 455 13.03 -5.10 10.10
C ALA A 455 12.43 -4.23 9.00
N ALA A 456 11.88 -3.06 9.35
CA ALA A 456 11.24 -2.18 8.39
C ALA A 456 11.52 -0.70 8.68
N ARG A 457 11.73 0.07 7.60
CA ARG A 457 11.85 1.54 7.60
C ARG A 457 10.54 2.17 8.01
N ASP A 458 9.45 1.61 7.51
CA ASP A 458 8.09 1.94 7.90
C ASP A 458 7.16 0.72 7.70
N VAL A 459 5.88 0.81 8.08
CA VAL A 459 4.90 -0.30 8.04
C VAL A 459 4.82 -0.98 6.67
N LEU A 460 4.94 -0.20 5.59
CA LEU A 460 4.88 -0.66 4.19
C LEU A 460 6.25 -0.98 3.56
N GLN A 461 7.34 -0.76 4.30
CA GLN A 461 8.68 -0.70 3.74
C GLN A 461 9.63 -1.65 4.48
N PRO A 462 9.51 -2.97 4.25
CA PRO A 462 10.43 -3.93 4.80
C PRO A 462 11.86 -3.68 4.30
N VAL A 463 12.80 -3.72 5.22
CA VAL A 463 14.25 -3.61 4.99
C VAL A 463 14.88 -4.99 4.93
N THR A 464 14.47 -5.86 5.85
CA THR A 464 14.94 -7.24 5.96
C THR A 464 13.76 -8.13 6.33
N ARG A 465 13.70 -9.29 5.67
CA ARG A 465 12.70 -10.33 5.93
C ARG A 465 13.33 -11.70 5.70
N CYS A 466 13.86 -12.33 6.73
CA CYS A 466 14.58 -13.59 6.57
C CYS A 466 14.56 -14.48 7.81
N VAL A 467 14.77 -15.78 7.59
CA VAL A 467 14.86 -16.78 8.66
C VAL A 467 16.32 -17.05 9.01
N PHE A 468 16.70 -16.83 10.27
CA PHE A 468 18.02 -17.17 10.80
C PHE A 468 17.94 -18.37 11.74
N THR A 469 19.07 -19.01 12.02
CA THR A 469 19.20 -20.03 13.07
C THR A 469 20.03 -19.44 14.20
N PHE A 470 19.50 -19.46 15.43
CA PHE A 470 20.15 -18.88 16.61
C PHE A 470 21.28 -19.75 17.16
#